data_AF-A0AA38JBK8-F1
#
_entry.id   AF-A0AA38JBK8-F1
#
_cell.length_a   1.000
_cell.length_b   1.000
_cell.length_c   1.000
_cell.angle_alpha   90.00
_cell.angle_beta   90.00
_cell.angle_gamma   90.00
#
_symmetry.space_group_name_H-M   'P 1'
#
loop_
_entity.id
_entity.type
_entity.pdbx_description
1 polymer ?
#
loop_
_entity_poly.entity_id
_entity_poly.type
_entity_poly.pdbx_seq_one_letter_code
_entity_poly.pdbx_strand_id
1 'polypeptide(L)'
;MINIVMWVLTQTQTCTMVSRDLAKVEDLKEYLQGTPFASSAIDILTGGMGNFTCRLRLISRYENQSTLVLKHGKPYVFTSDIKIPLSLERQKFEVEALKIVRECIPGNSFVTVPKVFLFDEKESVIIMEDCGDQSTTLKQFVLDEKCTPDVAETIGSELGTFLRQVHGTINRERYPMVCDVFEANVEGKRISAWATFGRLVSTLKLEDELPALDSPLDVGEDDIRAISEVAERVSAMILKARDTENLDQMWANSPQKWICFGGFALRSMLLVPRCYRPSIVHIQ
;
A
#
# COMPACT_ATOMS: atom_id res chain seq x y z
N MET A 1 48.26 -17.93 56.94
CA MET A 1 47.10 -17.02 57.01
C MET A 1 46.67 -16.72 55.58
N ILE A 2 45.37 -16.82 55.34
CA ILE A 2 44.72 -17.01 54.02
C ILE A 2 44.67 -15.69 53.24
N ASN A 3 45.11 -15.71 51.97
CA ASN A 3 44.92 -14.61 51.01
C ASN A 3 43.51 -14.71 50.41
N ILE A 4 42.67 -13.72 50.68
CA ILE A 4 41.34 -13.57 50.07
C ILE A 4 41.50 -12.72 48.80
N VAL A 5 41.33 -13.38 47.65
CA VAL A 5 41.23 -12.73 46.34
C VAL A 5 39.82 -12.18 46.20
N MET A 6 39.71 -10.85 46.16
CA MET A 6 38.45 -10.13 46.01
C MET A 6 38.10 -10.06 44.51
N TRP A 7 37.15 -10.88 44.08
CA TRP A 7 36.55 -10.79 42.75
C TRP A 7 35.64 -9.56 42.70
N VAL A 8 36.01 -8.56 41.88
CA VAL A 8 35.14 -7.43 41.54
C VAL A 8 34.16 -7.92 40.47
N LEU A 9 32.92 -8.19 40.89
CA LEU A 9 31.80 -8.41 39.97
C LEU A 9 31.45 -7.08 39.31
N THR A 10 31.83 -6.92 38.04
CA THR A 10 31.35 -5.83 37.19
C THR A 10 29.91 -6.17 36.81
N GLN A 11 28.94 -5.45 37.39
CA GLN A 11 27.56 -5.52 36.94
C GLN A 11 27.47 -4.88 35.54
N THR A 12 27.32 -5.70 34.52
CA THR A 12 26.91 -5.26 33.19
C THR A 12 25.45 -4.80 33.29
N GLN A 13 25.26 -3.50 33.44
CA GLN A 13 23.95 -2.86 33.38
C GLN A 13 23.44 -2.99 31.93
N THR A 14 22.57 -3.97 31.70
CA THR A 14 21.83 -4.11 30.44
C THR A 14 20.87 -2.93 30.35
N CYS A 15 21.31 -1.88 29.65
CA CYS A 15 20.45 -0.76 29.28
C CYS A 15 19.36 -1.31 28.34
N THR A 16 18.19 -1.62 28.89
CA THR A 16 17.00 -1.92 28.10
C THR A 16 16.66 -0.68 27.29
N MET A 17 17.17 -0.59 26.07
CA MET A 17 16.72 0.43 25.13
C MET A 17 15.22 0.19 24.93
N VAL A 18 14.41 1.11 25.43
CA VAL A 18 12.98 1.13 25.18
C VAL A 18 12.83 1.18 23.65
N SER A 19 12.29 0.10 23.09
CA SER A 19 12.03 0.04 21.65
C SER A 19 11.02 1.12 21.30
N ARG A 20 11.42 2.09 20.47
CA ARG A 20 10.55 3.17 20.00
C ARG A 20 9.43 2.61 19.14
N ASP A 21 8.24 3.18 19.24
CA ASP A 21 7.09 2.82 18.41
C ASP A 21 6.81 3.92 17.39
N LEU A 22 7.32 3.75 16.17
CA LEU A 22 7.15 4.75 15.10
C LEU A 22 5.71 4.89 14.57
N ALA A 23 4.73 4.17 15.14
CA ALA A 23 3.32 4.48 14.97
C ALA A 23 2.81 5.57 15.93
N LYS A 24 3.66 6.06 16.84
CA LYS A 24 3.42 7.23 17.69
C LYS A 24 4.10 8.46 17.10
N VAL A 25 3.40 9.59 17.12
CA VAL A 25 3.88 10.82 16.48
C VAL A 25 5.14 11.35 17.14
N GLU A 26 5.27 11.19 18.46
CA GLU A 26 6.41 11.65 19.25
C GLU A 26 7.69 10.88 18.90
N ASP A 27 7.62 9.55 18.93
CA ASP A 27 8.73 8.66 18.56
C ASP A 27 9.12 8.85 17.09
N LEU A 28 8.13 9.09 16.22
CA LEU A 28 8.37 9.37 14.81
C LEU A 28 9.06 10.72 14.58
N LYS A 29 8.68 11.77 15.33
CA LYS A 29 9.37 13.07 15.25
C LYS A 29 10.82 12.94 15.68
N GLU A 30 11.10 12.18 16.73
CA GLU A 30 12.47 11.90 17.18
C GLU A 30 13.26 11.12 16.12
N TYR A 31 12.65 10.10 15.49
CA TYR A 31 13.26 9.34 14.40
C TYR A 31 13.62 10.22 13.19
N LEU A 32 12.74 11.16 12.82
CA LEU A 32 12.97 12.05 11.68
C LEU A 32 13.94 13.20 12.01
N GLN A 33 14.23 13.44 13.28
CA GLN A 33 15.08 14.56 13.70
C GLN A 33 16.50 14.42 13.15
N GLY A 34 17.04 15.53 12.63
CA GLY A 34 18.38 15.53 12.03
C GLY A 34 18.48 14.89 10.65
N THR A 35 17.38 14.34 10.12
CA THR A 35 17.30 13.87 8.72
C THR A 35 16.76 14.96 7.80
N PRO A 36 16.94 14.85 6.47
CA PRO A 36 16.28 15.72 5.49
C PRO A 36 14.74 15.67 5.54
N PHE A 37 14.17 14.67 6.22
CA PHE A 37 12.72 14.44 6.33
C PHE A 37 12.14 15.00 7.64
N ALA A 38 12.92 15.76 8.41
CA ALA A 38 12.46 16.45 9.62
C ALA A 38 11.21 17.28 9.32
N SER A 39 10.19 17.11 10.15
CA SER A 39 8.83 17.59 9.86
C SER A 39 8.31 18.52 10.94
N SER A 40 7.68 19.61 10.50
CA SER A 40 7.00 20.59 11.36
C SER A 40 5.68 20.05 11.90
N ALA A 41 5.00 19.22 11.11
CA ALA A 41 3.78 18.53 11.48
C ALA A 41 3.70 17.15 10.81
N ILE A 42 2.89 16.28 11.40
CA ILE A 42 2.64 14.91 10.93
C ILE A 42 1.12 14.70 10.95
N ASP A 43 0.53 14.51 9.78
CA ASP A 43 -0.91 14.29 9.63
C ASP A 43 -1.16 12.79 9.40
N ILE A 44 -1.87 12.14 10.31
CA ILE A 44 -2.21 10.71 10.16
C ILE A 44 -3.17 10.56 8.97
N LEU A 45 -2.82 9.65 8.04
CA LEU A 45 -3.64 9.35 6.87
C LEU A 45 -4.48 8.11 7.14
N THR A 46 -5.73 8.14 6.68
CA THR A 46 -6.67 7.03 6.83
C THR A 46 -6.82 6.24 5.53
N GLY A 47 -7.51 5.10 5.60
CA GLY A 47 -7.89 4.32 4.43
C GLY A 47 -6.99 3.13 4.11
N GLY A 48 -5.97 2.82 4.90
CA GLY A 48 -5.14 1.61 4.79
C GLY A 48 -5.18 0.76 6.06
N MET A 49 -5.08 -0.56 5.90
CA MET A 49 -5.15 -1.49 7.03
C MET A 49 -3.79 -2.04 7.47
N GLY A 50 -2.83 -2.12 6.53
CA GLY A 50 -1.57 -2.82 6.76
C GLY A 50 -0.51 -2.04 7.54
N ASN A 51 -0.43 -0.74 7.32
CA ASN A 51 0.67 0.09 7.80
C ASN A 51 0.11 1.32 8.51
N PHE A 52 0.82 1.80 9.53
CA PHE A 52 0.65 3.16 9.98
C PHE A 52 1.10 4.08 8.84
N THR A 53 0.25 5.00 8.40
CA THR A 53 0.54 5.88 7.26
C THR A 53 0.28 7.32 7.68
N CYS A 54 1.22 8.21 7.37
CA CYS A 54 1.07 9.62 7.66
C CYS A 54 1.68 10.49 6.56
N ARG A 55 1.24 11.74 6.50
CA ARG A 55 1.83 12.80 5.69
C ARG A 55 2.77 13.62 6.57
N LEU A 56 4.00 13.73 6.10
CA LEU A 56 5.04 14.56 6.68
C LEU A 56 4.93 15.97 6.09
N ARG A 57 4.83 17.00 6.95
CA ARG A 57 4.98 18.40 6.53
C ARG A 57 6.40 18.86 6.82
N LEU A 58 7.24 18.89 5.79
CA LEU A 58 8.68 19.07 5.96
C LEU A 58 9.02 20.47 6.51
N ILE A 59 10.04 20.55 7.35
CA ILE A 59 10.63 21.83 7.79
C ILE A 59 11.34 22.49 6.60
N SER A 60 12.10 21.69 5.84
CA SER A 60 12.81 22.09 4.63
C SER A 60 12.32 21.29 3.46
N ARG A 61 12.12 21.92 2.29
CA ARG A 61 11.67 21.19 1.09
C ARG A 61 12.70 20.12 0.70
N TYR A 62 12.21 18.95 0.30
CA TYR A 62 13.04 17.85 -0.23
C TYR A 62 12.64 17.59 -1.69
N GLU A 63 13.60 17.66 -2.62
CA GLU A 63 13.34 17.56 -4.07
C GLU A 63 12.15 18.43 -4.54
N ASN A 64 12.09 19.68 -4.09
CA ASN A 64 11.01 20.65 -4.35
C ASN A 64 9.64 20.35 -3.69
N GLN A 65 9.50 19.24 -2.96
CA GLN A 65 8.28 18.88 -2.23
C GLN A 65 8.28 19.48 -0.82
N SER A 66 7.15 20.00 -0.38
CA SER A 66 6.92 20.45 1.00
C SER A 66 6.25 19.39 1.87
N THR A 67 5.71 18.34 1.25
CA THR A 67 5.09 17.21 1.93
C THR A 67 5.59 15.90 1.37
N LEU A 68 5.64 14.86 2.21
CA LEU A 68 5.97 13.48 1.84
C LEU A 68 4.99 12.52 2.51
N VAL A 69 4.93 11.28 2.04
CA VAL A 69 4.18 10.21 2.72
C VAL A 69 5.17 9.26 3.39
N LEU A 70 4.89 8.92 4.65
CA LEU A 70 5.59 7.89 5.39
C LEU A 70 4.66 6.71 5.68
N LYS A 71 5.15 5.50 5.43
CA LYS A 71 4.52 4.24 5.83
C LYS A 71 5.42 3.51 6.81
N HIS A 72 4.90 3.19 7.99
CA HIS A 72 5.56 2.34 8.98
C HIS A 72 4.83 1.00 9.09
N GLY A 73 5.56 -0.08 8.82
CA GLY A 73 5.07 -1.44 8.89
C GLY A 73 5.06 -1.98 10.32
N LYS A 74 4.00 -2.72 10.66
CA LYS A 74 3.97 -3.59 11.85
C LYS A 74 3.97 -5.06 11.42
N PRO A 75 4.43 -5.99 12.28
CA PRO A 75 4.38 -7.43 12.01
C PRO A 75 2.95 -8.02 12.11
N TYR A 76 1.94 -7.16 11.94
CA TYR A 76 0.53 -7.44 11.99
C TYR A 76 -0.24 -6.40 11.15
N VAL A 77 -1.50 -6.69 10.82
CA VAL A 77 -2.43 -5.73 10.20
C VAL A 77 -2.67 -4.57 11.18
N PHE A 78 -2.13 -3.39 10.87
CA PHE A 78 -2.13 -2.22 11.76
C PHE A 78 -3.52 -1.88 12.35
N THR A 79 -4.57 -1.88 11.52
CA THR A 79 -5.94 -1.56 11.94
C THR A 79 -6.69 -2.71 12.59
N SER A 80 -6.07 -3.88 12.73
CA SER A 80 -6.69 -5.03 13.39
C SER A 80 -6.54 -4.90 14.91
N ASP A 81 -7.66 -4.99 15.63
CA ASP A 81 -7.66 -5.02 17.09
C ASP A 81 -7.00 -6.31 17.62
N ILE A 82 -7.30 -7.44 16.97
CA ILE A 82 -6.72 -8.76 17.32
C ILE A 82 -5.30 -8.98 16.76
N LYS A 83 -4.68 -7.96 16.17
CA LYS A 83 -3.30 -7.99 15.64
C LYS A 83 -2.98 -9.20 14.75
N ILE A 84 -3.82 -9.44 13.73
CA ILE A 84 -3.61 -10.51 12.74
C ILE A 84 -2.17 -10.44 12.19
N PRO A 85 -1.35 -11.50 12.33
CA PRO A 85 0.04 -11.52 11.87
C PRO A 85 0.19 -11.19 10.39
N LEU A 86 1.25 -10.47 10.07
CA LEU A 86 1.54 -10.03 8.70
C LEU A 86 3.03 -9.69 8.57
N SER A 87 3.75 -10.38 7.68
CA SER A 87 5.20 -10.21 7.56
C SER A 87 5.58 -8.79 7.11
N LEU A 88 6.63 -8.25 7.72
CA LEU A 88 7.24 -6.97 7.32
C LEU A 88 7.94 -7.05 5.96
N GLU A 89 8.30 -8.25 5.51
CA GLU A 89 8.91 -8.50 4.21
C GLU A 89 8.08 -7.93 3.04
N ARG A 90 6.75 -7.81 3.24
CA ARG A 90 5.82 -7.16 2.30
C ARG A 90 6.28 -5.77 1.83
N GLN A 91 6.98 -5.01 2.69
CA GLN A 91 7.43 -3.67 2.35
C GLN A 91 8.56 -3.70 1.30
N LYS A 92 9.37 -4.77 1.28
CA LYS A 92 10.38 -4.97 0.23
C LYS A 92 9.72 -5.10 -1.13
N PHE A 93 8.70 -5.97 -1.23
CA PHE A 93 7.93 -6.13 -2.46
C PHE A 93 7.25 -4.83 -2.88
N GLU A 94 6.70 -4.05 -1.94
CA GLU A 94 6.11 -2.73 -2.23
C GLU A 94 7.14 -1.74 -2.79
N VAL A 95 8.31 -1.63 -2.17
CA VAL A 95 9.38 -0.72 -2.60
C VAL A 95 9.93 -1.10 -3.98
N GLU A 96 10.17 -2.40 -4.21
CA GLU A 96 10.66 -2.87 -5.51
C GLU A 96 9.62 -2.67 -6.61
N ALA A 97 8.33 -2.96 -6.36
CA ALA A 97 7.25 -2.66 -7.30
C ALA A 97 7.19 -1.17 -7.67
N LEU A 98 7.25 -0.29 -6.68
CA LEU A 98 7.21 1.16 -6.93
C LEU A 98 8.38 1.63 -7.80
N LYS A 99 9.60 1.13 -7.54
CA LYS A 99 10.78 1.47 -8.34
C LYS A 99 10.64 0.97 -9.78
N ILE A 100 10.31 -0.30 -9.96
CA ILE A 100 10.24 -0.94 -11.27
C ILE A 100 9.14 -0.31 -12.12
N VAL A 101 7.94 -0.12 -11.55
CA VAL A 101 6.82 0.51 -12.25
C VAL A 101 7.20 1.94 -12.65
N ARG A 102 7.88 2.70 -11.78
CA ARG A 102 8.32 4.07 -12.11
C ARG A 102 9.33 4.10 -13.27
N GLU A 103 10.20 3.10 -13.37
CA GLU A 103 11.14 2.97 -14.49
C GLU A 103 10.46 2.54 -15.79
N CYS A 104 9.36 1.78 -15.71
CA CYS A 104 8.65 1.26 -16.87
C CYS A 104 7.71 2.27 -17.54
N ILE A 105 7.35 3.36 -16.85
CA ILE A 105 6.42 4.37 -17.35
C ILE A 105 7.14 5.66 -17.77
N PRO A 106 6.66 6.37 -18.82
CA PRO A 106 7.20 7.66 -19.22
C PRO A 106 7.09 8.67 -18.08
N GLY A 107 8.12 9.49 -17.89
CA GLY A 107 8.13 10.51 -16.82
C GLY A 107 7.05 11.59 -16.97
N ASN A 108 6.39 11.68 -18.13
CA ASN A 108 5.26 12.58 -18.40
C ASN A 108 3.91 11.86 -18.44
N SER A 109 3.82 10.60 -18.00
CA SER A 109 2.57 9.86 -17.93
C SER A 109 1.56 10.57 -17.03
N PHE A 110 0.29 10.58 -17.43
CA PHE A 110 -0.78 11.15 -16.62
C PHE A 110 -0.95 10.40 -15.30
N VAL A 111 -0.90 9.08 -15.41
CA VAL A 111 -0.88 8.15 -14.30
C VAL A 111 0.57 7.80 -13.95
N THR A 112 0.90 7.83 -12.66
CA THR A 112 2.21 7.40 -12.16
C THR A 112 2.12 6.78 -10.77
N VAL A 113 3.23 6.19 -10.32
CA VAL A 113 3.44 5.74 -8.94
C VAL A 113 4.38 6.70 -8.19
N PRO A 114 4.31 6.77 -6.85
CA PRO A 114 5.20 7.62 -6.06
C PRO A 114 6.66 7.19 -6.20
N LYS A 115 7.57 8.17 -6.30
CA LYS A 115 8.99 7.92 -6.12
C LYS A 115 9.29 7.56 -4.66
N VAL A 116 10.03 6.48 -4.43
CA VAL A 116 10.54 6.12 -3.10
C VAL A 116 11.81 6.91 -2.81
N PHE A 117 11.86 7.62 -1.69
CA PHE A 117 13.01 8.41 -1.24
C PHE A 117 13.85 7.68 -0.19
N LEU A 118 13.20 6.93 0.69
CA LEU A 118 13.87 6.12 1.72
C LEU A 118 13.11 4.81 1.90
N PHE A 119 13.88 3.72 2.03
CA PHE A 119 13.40 2.48 2.62
C PHE A 119 14.37 2.08 3.74
N ASP A 120 13.95 2.30 4.98
CA ASP A 120 14.66 1.86 6.17
C ASP A 120 14.08 0.50 6.58
N GLU A 121 14.73 -0.56 6.13
CA GLU A 121 14.31 -1.93 6.40
C GLU A 121 14.33 -2.25 7.90
N LYS A 122 15.31 -1.71 8.64
CA LYS A 122 15.49 -1.99 10.05
C LYS A 122 14.31 -1.47 10.87
N GLU A 123 13.88 -0.25 10.59
CA GLU A 123 12.74 0.38 11.28
C GLU A 123 11.41 0.14 10.54
N SER A 124 11.44 -0.60 9.42
CA SER A 124 10.26 -0.89 8.58
C SER A 124 9.54 0.37 8.11
N VAL A 125 10.30 1.36 7.66
CA VAL A 125 9.82 2.67 7.22
C VAL A 125 10.05 2.86 5.72
N ILE A 126 9.01 3.32 5.03
CA ILE A 126 9.10 3.81 3.64
C ILE A 126 8.75 5.29 3.65
N ILE A 127 9.61 6.14 3.10
CA ILE A 127 9.31 7.55 2.81
C ILE A 127 9.25 7.71 1.30
N MET A 128 8.15 8.26 0.80
CA MET A 128 7.88 8.39 -0.63
C MET A 128 7.23 9.73 -0.98
N GLU A 129 7.23 10.05 -2.27
CA GLU A 129 6.54 11.18 -2.87
C GLU A 129 5.07 11.27 -2.42
N ASP A 130 4.66 12.48 -2.03
CA ASP A 130 3.26 12.78 -1.76
C ASP A 130 2.63 13.40 -3.01
N CYS A 131 1.36 13.12 -3.26
CA CYS A 131 0.64 13.70 -4.39
C CYS A 131 0.17 15.15 -4.15
N GLY A 132 0.69 15.77 -3.09
CA GLY A 132 0.33 17.10 -2.63
C GLY A 132 -0.79 17.08 -1.58
N ASP A 133 -0.87 18.17 -0.82
CA ASP A 133 -1.85 18.36 0.26
C ASP A 133 -3.29 18.50 -0.24
N GLN A 134 -3.49 18.97 -1.49
CA GLN A 134 -4.79 19.09 -2.15
C GLN A 134 -5.24 17.80 -2.88
N SER A 135 -4.44 16.72 -2.80
CA SER A 135 -4.80 15.46 -3.44
C SER A 135 -5.95 14.76 -2.72
N THR A 136 -6.78 14.06 -3.48
CA THR A 136 -7.89 13.25 -2.94
C THR A 136 -7.92 11.88 -3.60
N THR A 137 -8.32 10.86 -2.83
CA THR A 137 -8.47 9.49 -3.33
C THR A 137 -9.52 9.42 -4.43
N LEU A 138 -9.34 8.54 -5.42
CA LEU A 138 -10.33 8.36 -6.49
C LEU A 138 -11.73 8.04 -5.96
N LYS A 139 -11.84 7.28 -4.87
CA LYS A 139 -13.13 6.97 -4.23
C LYS A 139 -13.75 8.21 -3.67
N GLN A 140 -13.00 8.98 -2.89
CA GLN A 140 -13.54 10.18 -2.29
C GLN A 140 -13.93 11.17 -3.39
N PHE A 141 -13.16 11.25 -4.47
CA PHE A 141 -13.50 12.03 -5.65
C PHE A 141 -14.83 11.61 -6.29
N VAL A 142 -15.09 10.30 -6.41
CA VAL A 142 -16.36 9.77 -6.91
C VAL A 142 -17.51 9.98 -5.91
N LEU A 143 -17.29 9.69 -4.62
CA LEU A 143 -18.28 9.88 -3.56
C LEU A 143 -18.66 11.35 -3.35
N ASP A 144 -17.74 12.26 -3.61
CA ASP A 144 -17.98 13.71 -3.62
C ASP A 144 -18.71 14.18 -4.89
N GLU A 145 -19.12 13.24 -5.77
CA GLU A 145 -19.80 13.51 -7.05
C GLU A 145 -19.01 14.44 -7.99
N LYS A 146 -17.67 14.45 -7.86
CA LYS A 146 -16.79 15.29 -8.70
C LYS A 146 -16.42 14.64 -10.03
N CYS A 147 -16.76 13.37 -10.23
CA CYS A 147 -16.43 12.59 -11.41
C CYS A 147 -17.52 12.72 -12.48
N THR A 148 -17.38 13.69 -13.39
CA THR A 148 -18.26 13.81 -14.57
C THR A 148 -17.96 12.71 -15.60
N PRO A 149 -18.86 12.43 -16.56
CA PRO A 149 -18.61 11.43 -17.60
C PRO A 149 -17.29 11.64 -18.36
N ASP A 150 -16.99 12.88 -18.80
CA ASP A 150 -15.74 13.20 -19.52
C ASP A 150 -14.49 12.97 -18.65
N VAL A 151 -14.58 13.28 -17.35
CA VAL A 151 -13.49 13.02 -16.39
C VAL A 151 -13.32 11.52 -16.17
N ALA A 152 -14.43 10.77 -16.05
CA ALA A 152 -14.40 9.32 -15.91
C ALA A 152 -13.80 8.65 -17.15
N GLU A 153 -14.15 9.11 -18.35
CA GLU A 153 -13.57 8.64 -19.61
C GLU A 153 -12.05 8.89 -19.64
N THR A 154 -11.63 10.11 -19.28
CA THR A 154 -10.20 10.46 -19.23
C THR A 154 -9.45 9.57 -18.23
N ILE A 155 -9.97 9.42 -17.00
CA ILE A 155 -9.36 8.55 -15.97
C ILE A 155 -9.28 7.11 -16.47
N GLY A 156 -10.37 6.58 -17.02
CA GLY A 156 -10.44 5.21 -17.52
C GLY A 156 -9.44 4.95 -18.65
N SER A 157 -9.33 5.88 -19.59
CA SER A 157 -8.39 5.80 -20.72
C SER A 157 -6.92 5.81 -20.27
N GLU A 158 -6.56 6.76 -19.39
CA GLU A 158 -5.19 6.88 -18.87
C GLU A 158 -4.81 5.70 -17.97
N LEU A 159 -5.77 5.22 -17.17
CA LEU A 159 -5.65 4.01 -16.35
C LEU A 159 -5.40 2.76 -17.21
N GLY A 160 -6.19 2.58 -18.27
CA GLY A 160 -6.04 1.48 -19.21
C GLY A 160 -4.70 1.51 -19.94
N THR A 161 -4.25 2.71 -20.34
CA THR A 161 -2.93 2.92 -20.97
C THR A 161 -1.81 2.53 -20.02
N PHE A 162 -1.86 3.00 -18.77
CA PHE A 162 -0.90 2.65 -17.73
C PHE A 162 -0.85 1.13 -17.49
N LEU A 163 -2.01 0.49 -17.33
CA LEU A 163 -2.12 -0.96 -17.14
C LEU A 163 -1.47 -1.74 -18.28
N ARG A 164 -1.85 -1.38 -19.52
CA ARG A 164 -1.27 -2.00 -20.72
C ARG A 164 0.25 -1.87 -20.73
N GLN A 165 0.77 -0.70 -20.34
CA GLN A 165 2.20 -0.46 -20.29
C GLN A 165 2.90 -1.30 -19.23
N VAL A 166 2.39 -1.31 -18.01
CA VAL A 166 2.93 -2.13 -16.90
C VAL A 166 2.94 -3.60 -17.30
N HIS A 167 1.80 -4.17 -17.70
CA HIS A 167 1.71 -5.59 -18.07
C HIS A 167 2.48 -5.93 -19.35
N GLY A 168 2.53 -5.03 -20.33
CA GLY A 168 3.28 -5.24 -21.58
C GLY A 168 4.79 -5.16 -21.39
N THR A 169 5.25 -4.45 -20.35
CA THR A 169 6.67 -4.26 -20.06
C THR A 169 7.15 -5.27 -19.03
N ILE A 170 6.49 -5.38 -17.88
CA ILE A 170 6.85 -6.23 -16.75
C ILE A 170 6.23 -7.62 -16.94
N ASN A 171 6.98 -8.48 -17.61
CA ASN A 171 6.63 -9.88 -17.81
C ASN A 171 7.88 -10.75 -17.75
N ARG A 172 7.69 -12.07 -17.60
CA ARG A 172 8.78 -13.03 -17.44
C ARG A 172 9.79 -13.02 -18.59
N GLU A 173 9.35 -12.73 -19.82
CA GLU A 173 10.23 -12.69 -21.00
C GLU A 173 11.18 -11.49 -20.96
N ARG A 174 10.70 -10.35 -20.47
CA ARG A 174 11.45 -9.07 -20.48
C ARG A 174 12.16 -8.76 -19.16
N TYR A 175 11.56 -9.13 -18.03
CA TYR A 175 12.05 -8.84 -16.69
C TYR A 175 11.97 -10.08 -15.77
N PRO A 176 12.67 -11.18 -16.10
CA PRO A 176 12.59 -12.42 -15.32
C PRO A 176 12.98 -12.23 -13.85
N MET A 177 14.01 -11.44 -13.56
CA MET A 177 14.47 -11.16 -12.19
C MET A 177 13.41 -10.43 -11.35
N VAL A 178 12.63 -9.55 -11.98
CA VAL A 178 11.52 -8.86 -11.31
C VAL A 178 10.41 -9.86 -10.97
N CYS A 179 10.06 -10.72 -11.93
CA CYS A 179 9.08 -11.76 -11.70
C CYS A 179 9.52 -12.74 -10.61
N ASP A 180 10.82 -13.04 -10.49
CA ASP A 180 11.36 -13.87 -9.40
C ASP A 180 11.11 -13.25 -8.03
N VAL A 181 11.31 -11.92 -7.91
CA VAL A 181 11.02 -11.17 -6.67
C VAL A 181 9.55 -11.30 -6.30
N PHE A 182 8.63 -11.09 -7.24
CA PHE A 182 7.19 -11.19 -6.94
C PHE A 182 6.69 -12.62 -6.78
N GLU A 183 7.32 -13.60 -7.43
CA GLU A 183 7.03 -15.01 -7.22
C GLU A 183 7.27 -15.42 -5.75
N ALA A 184 8.28 -14.83 -5.11
CA ALA A 184 8.62 -15.04 -3.70
C ALA A 184 7.61 -14.41 -2.72
N ASN A 185 6.69 -13.54 -3.16
CA ASN A 185 5.64 -12.95 -2.33
C ASN A 185 4.50 -13.94 -2.03
N VAL A 186 4.84 -15.08 -1.44
CA VAL A 186 3.92 -16.19 -1.14
C VAL A 186 2.85 -15.76 -0.15
N GLU A 187 3.22 -15.00 0.90
CA GLU A 187 2.25 -14.52 1.88
C GLU A 187 1.25 -13.55 1.25
N GLY A 188 1.71 -12.62 0.40
CA GLY A 188 0.82 -11.73 -0.35
C GLY A 188 -0.17 -12.51 -1.21
N LYS A 189 0.32 -13.45 -2.04
CA LYS A 189 -0.55 -14.30 -2.86
C LYS A 189 -1.58 -15.05 -2.02
N ARG A 190 -1.17 -15.62 -0.88
CA ARG A 190 -2.07 -16.34 0.05
C ARG A 190 -3.14 -15.43 0.63
N ILE A 191 -2.76 -14.24 1.11
CA ILE A 191 -3.71 -13.28 1.68
C ILE A 191 -4.67 -12.77 0.61
N SER A 192 -4.18 -12.44 -0.59
CA SER A 192 -5.04 -11.97 -1.70
C SER A 192 -6.06 -13.03 -2.13
N ALA A 193 -5.63 -14.28 -2.29
CA ALA A 193 -6.53 -15.39 -2.63
C ALA A 193 -7.59 -15.60 -1.53
N TRP A 194 -7.17 -15.67 -0.26
CA TRP A 194 -8.08 -15.86 0.86
C TRP A 194 -9.07 -14.70 1.02
N ALA A 195 -8.59 -13.47 0.98
CA ALA A 195 -9.42 -12.31 1.26
C ALA A 195 -10.41 -11.98 0.14
N THR A 196 -10.07 -12.31 -1.11
CA THR A 196 -10.91 -12.04 -2.30
C THR A 196 -11.87 -13.18 -2.58
N PHE A 197 -11.39 -14.43 -2.51
CA PHE A 197 -12.15 -15.60 -2.95
C PHE A 197 -12.37 -16.62 -1.83
N GLY A 198 -11.42 -16.77 -0.91
CA GLY A 198 -11.48 -17.78 0.16
C GLY A 198 -12.60 -17.57 1.18
N ARG A 199 -13.18 -16.37 1.27
CA ARG A 199 -14.34 -16.06 2.13
C ARG A 199 -15.66 -15.91 1.37
N LEU A 200 -15.65 -16.06 0.05
CA LEU A 200 -16.80 -15.69 -0.77
C LEU A 200 -18.02 -16.56 -0.43
N VAL A 201 -17.85 -17.88 -0.35
CA VAL A 201 -18.95 -18.81 -0.07
C VAL A 201 -19.49 -18.63 1.35
N SER A 202 -18.63 -18.56 2.36
CA SER A 202 -19.04 -18.35 3.76
C SER A 202 -19.75 -17.01 3.94
N THR A 203 -19.29 -15.96 3.26
CA THR A 203 -19.91 -14.64 3.28
C THR A 203 -21.31 -14.68 2.63
N LEU A 204 -21.47 -15.35 1.49
CA LEU A 204 -22.77 -15.49 0.83
C LEU A 204 -23.77 -16.31 1.65
N LYS A 205 -23.27 -17.27 2.44
CA LYS A 205 -24.07 -18.07 3.39
C LYS A 205 -24.31 -17.38 4.74
N LEU A 206 -23.80 -16.15 4.92
CA LEU A 206 -23.85 -15.39 6.18
C LEU A 206 -23.14 -16.09 7.37
N GLU A 207 -22.17 -16.96 7.11
CA GLU A 207 -21.40 -17.66 8.15
C GLU A 207 -20.35 -16.74 8.80
N ASP A 208 -19.96 -15.65 8.11
CA ASP A 208 -18.91 -14.71 8.55
C ASP A 208 -19.42 -13.56 9.45
N GLU A 209 -20.71 -13.56 9.82
CA GLU A 209 -21.35 -12.55 10.69
C GLU A 209 -21.01 -11.09 10.34
N LEU A 210 -21.01 -10.76 9.03
CA LEU A 210 -20.61 -9.43 8.56
C LEU A 210 -21.72 -8.39 8.80
N PRO A 211 -21.48 -7.33 9.61
CA PRO A 211 -22.50 -6.31 9.92
C PRO A 211 -23.01 -5.48 8.73
N ALA A 212 -22.44 -5.68 7.54
CA ALA A 212 -22.86 -5.00 6.32
C ALA A 212 -23.88 -5.80 5.49
N LEU A 213 -24.17 -7.04 5.90
CA LEU A 213 -25.10 -7.96 5.24
C LEU A 213 -26.26 -8.24 6.19
N ASP A 214 -27.18 -7.28 6.31
CA ASP A 214 -28.32 -7.33 7.24
C ASP A 214 -29.46 -8.24 6.76
N SER A 215 -29.34 -8.85 5.58
CA SER A 215 -30.37 -9.73 5.01
C SER A 215 -29.74 -10.95 4.33
N PRO A 216 -30.33 -12.15 4.49
CA PRO A 216 -29.93 -13.34 3.74
C PRO A 216 -29.94 -13.04 2.24
N LEU A 217 -28.79 -13.27 1.61
CA LEU A 217 -28.71 -13.24 0.16
C LEU A 217 -29.41 -14.52 -0.33
N ASP A 218 -30.49 -14.35 -1.10
CA ASP A 218 -31.20 -15.46 -1.74
C ASP A 218 -30.37 -15.98 -2.93
N VAL A 219 -29.34 -16.77 -2.63
CA VAL A 219 -28.45 -17.37 -3.63
C VAL A 219 -28.73 -18.88 -3.66
N GLY A 220 -29.17 -19.37 -4.81
CA GLY A 220 -29.50 -20.79 -4.97
C GLY A 220 -28.27 -21.70 -4.80
N GLU A 221 -28.48 -22.95 -4.38
CA GLU A 221 -27.41 -23.95 -4.21
C GLU A 221 -26.59 -24.18 -5.49
N ASP A 222 -27.24 -24.10 -6.66
CA ASP A 222 -26.56 -24.19 -7.96
C ASP A 222 -25.59 -23.02 -8.18
N ASP A 223 -25.99 -21.80 -7.82
CA ASP A 223 -25.16 -20.60 -7.92
C ASP A 223 -24.00 -20.65 -6.91
N ILE A 224 -24.28 -21.08 -5.67
CA ILE A 224 -23.24 -21.27 -4.65
C ILE A 224 -22.17 -22.25 -5.13
N ARG A 225 -22.58 -23.37 -5.73
CA ARG A 225 -21.66 -24.35 -6.32
C ARG A 225 -20.83 -23.72 -7.44
N ALA A 226 -21.47 -23.03 -8.38
CA ALA A 226 -20.76 -22.37 -9.47
C ALA A 226 -19.75 -21.31 -8.97
N ILE A 227 -20.14 -20.52 -7.96
CA ILE A 227 -19.29 -19.52 -7.31
C ILE A 227 -18.11 -20.20 -6.60
N SER A 228 -18.33 -21.31 -5.91
CA SER A 228 -17.27 -22.07 -5.24
C SER A 228 -16.24 -22.57 -6.23
N GLU A 229 -16.66 -23.15 -7.36
CA GLU A 229 -15.76 -23.63 -8.41
C GLU A 229 -14.92 -22.49 -9.01
N VAL A 230 -15.54 -21.33 -9.25
CA VAL A 230 -14.82 -20.13 -9.73
C VAL A 230 -13.83 -19.64 -8.69
N ALA A 231 -14.24 -19.54 -7.42
CA ALA A 231 -13.40 -19.06 -6.32
C ALA A 231 -12.18 -19.96 -6.10
N GLU A 232 -12.36 -21.28 -6.12
CA GLU A 232 -11.27 -22.26 -6.02
C GLU A 232 -10.29 -22.14 -7.19
N ARG A 233 -10.82 -22.10 -8.42
CA ARG A 233 -10.01 -21.99 -9.64
C ARG A 233 -9.18 -20.71 -9.63
N VAL A 234 -9.79 -19.55 -9.36
CA VAL A 234 -9.09 -18.26 -9.37
C VAL A 234 -8.10 -18.16 -8.21
N SER A 235 -8.44 -18.68 -7.02
CA SER A 235 -7.49 -18.77 -5.90
C SER A 235 -6.25 -19.59 -6.27
N ALA A 236 -6.44 -20.74 -6.93
CA ALA A 236 -5.34 -21.57 -7.39
C ALA A 236 -4.47 -20.86 -8.43
N MET A 237 -5.07 -20.04 -9.31
CA MET A 237 -4.33 -19.21 -10.27
C MET A 237 -3.47 -18.16 -9.56
N ILE A 238 -4.03 -17.41 -8.60
CA ILE A 238 -3.28 -16.41 -7.82
C ILE A 238 -2.08 -17.05 -7.12
N LEU A 239 -2.30 -18.17 -6.43
CA LEU A 239 -1.24 -18.87 -5.69
C LEU A 239 -0.10 -19.38 -6.59
N LYS A 240 -0.44 -19.76 -7.83
CA LYS A 240 0.51 -20.28 -8.83
C LYS A 240 1.06 -19.22 -9.78
N ALA A 241 0.66 -17.96 -9.66
CA ALA A 241 1.09 -16.90 -10.57
C ALA A 241 2.62 -16.68 -10.54
N ARG A 242 3.21 -16.60 -11.74
CA ARG A 242 4.67 -16.46 -11.98
C ARG A 242 5.05 -15.47 -13.09
N ASP A 243 4.12 -15.14 -13.99
CA ASP A 243 4.48 -14.70 -15.34
C ASP A 243 4.40 -13.18 -15.55
N THR A 244 3.54 -12.52 -14.79
CA THR A 244 3.36 -11.06 -14.84
C THR A 244 3.17 -10.54 -13.42
N GLU A 245 3.68 -9.34 -13.16
CA GLU A 245 3.28 -8.61 -11.97
C GLU A 245 1.81 -8.25 -12.15
N ASN A 246 0.94 -8.99 -11.47
CA ASN A 246 -0.45 -8.61 -11.39
C ASN A 246 -0.58 -7.53 -10.34
N LEU A 247 -0.95 -6.34 -10.79
CA LEU A 247 -1.26 -5.24 -9.91
C LEU A 247 -2.69 -5.43 -9.40
N ASP A 248 -2.86 -6.45 -8.55
CA ASP A 248 -4.16 -7.04 -8.14
C ASP A 248 -5.06 -6.09 -7.31
N GLN A 249 -4.74 -4.79 -7.21
CA GLN A 249 -5.47 -3.82 -6.39
C GLN A 249 -5.72 -2.46 -7.06
N MET A 250 -5.94 -2.44 -8.37
CA MET A 250 -6.30 -1.21 -9.09
C MET A 250 -7.81 -0.93 -8.99
N TRP A 251 -8.29 -0.68 -7.77
CA TRP A 251 -9.68 -0.32 -7.52
C TRP A 251 -9.82 1.17 -7.20
N ALA A 252 -10.97 1.74 -7.52
CA ALA A 252 -11.31 3.14 -7.28
C ALA A 252 -11.32 3.55 -5.79
N ASN A 253 -10.89 2.69 -4.85
CA ASN A 253 -10.87 2.71 -3.38
C ASN A 253 -12.20 2.22 -2.72
N SER A 254 -12.12 1.13 -1.95
CA SER A 254 -13.31 0.46 -1.38
C SER A 254 -13.82 1.13 -0.08
N PRO A 255 -15.14 1.24 0.16
CA PRO A 255 -15.73 1.74 1.41
C PRO A 255 -15.99 0.74 2.51
N GLN A 256 -15.70 -0.54 2.29
CA GLN A 256 -15.92 -1.58 3.28
C GLN A 256 -14.63 -2.38 3.53
N LYS A 257 -14.49 -2.84 4.77
CA LYS A 257 -13.37 -3.58 5.34
C LYS A 257 -12.93 -4.76 4.45
N TRP A 258 -11.95 -4.57 3.56
CA TRP A 258 -11.35 -5.70 2.83
C TRP A 258 -9.83 -5.56 2.70
N ILE A 259 -9.15 -6.57 3.25
CA ILE A 259 -7.70 -6.72 3.39
C ILE A 259 -7.20 -7.33 2.09
N CYS A 260 -6.43 -6.62 1.27
CA CYS A 260 -5.69 -7.28 0.20
C CYS A 260 -4.22 -6.89 0.31
N PHE A 261 -3.35 -7.91 0.21
CA PHE A 261 -1.91 -7.78 0.19
C PHE A 261 -1.39 -8.47 -1.06
N GLY A 262 -0.90 -7.73 -2.05
CA GLY A 262 -0.47 -8.32 -3.33
C GLY A 262 -0.40 -7.35 -4.51
N GLY A 263 -0.93 -6.13 -4.38
CA GLY A 263 -0.73 -5.06 -5.35
C GLY A 263 -0.59 -3.74 -4.60
N PHE A 264 0.63 -3.39 -4.18
CA PHE A 264 0.85 -2.19 -3.35
C PHE A 264 1.35 -0.95 -4.09
N ALA A 265 1.50 -1.02 -5.42
CA ALA A 265 2.12 0.08 -6.16
C ALA A 265 1.15 1.22 -6.54
N LEU A 266 -0.18 1.04 -6.50
CA LEU A 266 -1.14 2.08 -6.95
C LEU A 266 -2.17 2.49 -5.91
N ARG A 267 -1.69 2.95 -4.76
CA ARG A 267 -2.51 3.81 -3.89
C ARG A 267 -2.42 5.29 -4.19
N SER A 268 -1.63 5.65 -5.20
CA SER A 268 -1.37 7.04 -5.56
C SER A 268 -1.74 7.35 -7.01
N MET A 269 -2.76 6.69 -7.56
CA MET A 269 -3.61 7.37 -8.54
C MET A 269 -4.48 8.38 -7.79
N LEU A 270 -3.81 9.43 -7.35
CA LEU A 270 -4.46 10.63 -6.90
C LEU A 270 -4.45 11.54 -8.12
N LEU A 271 -5.64 11.95 -8.55
CA LEU A 271 -5.76 13.03 -9.52
C LEU A 271 -5.04 14.23 -8.92
N VAL A 272 -3.86 14.55 -9.44
CA VAL A 272 -3.27 15.86 -9.22
C VAL A 272 -4.08 16.77 -10.13
N PRO A 273 -4.86 17.73 -9.61
CA PRO A 273 -5.30 18.84 -10.44
C PRO A 273 -4.03 19.61 -10.76
N ARG A 274 -3.29 19.20 -11.81
CA ARG A 274 -2.44 20.16 -12.51
C ARG A 274 -3.41 21.21 -12.97
N CYS A 275 -3.30 22.38 -12.33
CA CYS A 275 -4.17 23.52 -12.50
C CYS A 275 -4.77 23.51 -13.90
N TYR A 276 -6.10 23.44 -13.97
CA TYR A 276 -6.85 23.91 -15.12
C TYR A 276 -6.35 25.35 -15.34
N ARG A 277 -5.36 25.54 -16.22
CA ARG A 277 -5.04 26.86 -16.74
C ARG A 277 -6.17 27.11 -17.73
N PRO A 278 -7.12 28.02 -17.46
CA PRO A 278 -7.92 28.53 -18.55
C PRO A 278 -6.91 29.21 -19.49
N SER A 279 -6.63 28.56 -20.60
CA SER A 279 -6.04 29.25 -21.75
C SER A 279 -7.06 30.31 -22.14
N ILE A 280 -6.88 31.52 -21.60
CA ILE A 280 -7.45 32.74 -22.15
C ILE A 280 -6.83 32.85 -23.53
N VAL A 281 -7.54 32.32 -24.52
CA VAL A 281 -7.28 32.63 -25.92
C VAL A 281 -7.78 34.06 -26.10
N HIS A 282 -6.85 35.01 -26.07
CA HIS A 282 -7.10 36.32 -26.66
C HIS A 282 -7.26 36.11 -28.16
N ILE A 283 -8.51 36.24 -28.62
CA ILE A 283 -8.83 36.41 -30.03
C ILE A 283 -8.46 37.86 -30.38
N GLN A 284 -7.51 38.01 -31.30
CA GLN A 284 -7.52 39.11 -32.27
C GLN A 284 -7.97 38.54 -33.61
#